data_AF-A0A4Q3WW63-F1
#
_entry.id   AF-A0A4Q3WW63-F1
#
_cell.length_a   1.000
_cell.length_b   1.000
_cell.length_c   1.000
_cell.angle_alpha   90.00
_cell.angle_beta   90.00
_cell.angle_gamma   90.00
#
_symmetry.space_group_name_H-M   'P 1'
#
loop_
_entity.id
_entity.type
_entity.pdbx_description
1 polymer ?
#
loop_
_entity_poly.entity_id
_entity_poly.type
_entity_poly.pdbx_seq_one_letter_code
_entity_poly.pdbx_strand_id
1 'polypeptide(L)' 'PLGSKLYIEGYGYGFACDTGGAIKGAHIDLAFDSAGAARRHGRKRVKVWILG' A
#
# COMPACT_ATOMS: atom_id res chain seq x y z
N PRO A 1 10.16 6.59 1.65
CA PRO A 1 10.29 6.94 3.08
C PRO A 1 8.90 7.08 3.72
N LEU A 2 8.78 7.18 5.05
CA LEU A 2 7.54 7.69 5.63
C LEU A 2 7.25 9.10 5.09
N GLY A 3 5.98 9.39 4.82
CA GLY A 3 5.52 10.61 4.16
C GLY A 3 5.63 10.59 2.64
N SER A 4 6.26 9.59 2.02
CA SER A 4 6.34 9.49 0.56
C SER A 4 4.95 9.43 -0.06
N LYS A 5 4.75 10.23 -1.12
CA LYS A 5 3.54 10.19 -1.93
C LYS A 5 3.64 9.03 -2.91
N LEU A 6 2.56 8.28 -3.08
CA LEU A 6 2.53 7.05 -3.88
C LEU A 6 1.34 7.06 -4.84
N TYR A 7 1.51 6.38 -5.96
CA TYR A 7 0.40 5.81 -6.73
C TYR A 7 0.56 4.30 -6.78
N ILE A 8 -0.52 3.57 -6.50
CA ILE A 8 -0.57 2.11 -6.46
C ILE A 8 -1.61 1.64 -7.47
N GLU A 9 -1.20 0.83 -8.44
CA GLU A 9 -2.08 0.27 -9.46
C GLU A 9 -3.23 -0.51 -8.81
N GLY A 10 -4.47 -0.13 -9.15
CA GLY A 10 -5.68 -0.77 -8.60
C GLY A 10 -6.05 -0.38 -7.16
N TYR A 11 -5.34 0.59 -6.54
CA TYR A 11 -5.71 1.18 -5.24
C TYR A 11 -5.87 2.71 -5.34
N GLY A 12 -4.93 3.39 -6.01
CA GLY A 12 -4.98 4.84 -6.22
C GLY A 12 -3.82 5.59 -5.57
N TYR A 13 -4.04 6.88 -5.28
CA TYR A 13 -3.05 7.73 -4.63
C TYR A 13 -3.05 7.53 -3.11
N GLY A 14 -1.86 7.65 -2.49
CA GLY A 14 -1.73 7.54 -1.04
C GLY A 14 -0.41 8.10 -0.50
N PHE A 15 -0.24 8.00 0.81
CA PHE A 15 0.97 8.37 1.54
C PHE A 15 1.45 7.18 2.38
N ALA A 16 2.77 7.02 2.49
CA ALA A 16 3.35 6.05 3.42
C ALA A 16 3.28 6.60 4.86
N CYS A 17 2.22 6.25 5.61
CA CYS A 17 1.96 6.82 6.93
C CYS A 17 2.35 5.93 8.12
N ASP A 18 2.69 4.66 7.89
CA ASP A 18 2.94 3.70 8.95
C ASP A 18 4.03 2.67 8.56
N THR A 19 4.54 1.96 9.55
CA THR A 19 5.50 0.85 9.39
C THR A 19 5.05 -0.37 10.18
N GLY A 20 5.44 -1.57 9.75
CA GLY A 20 5.12 -2.80 10.46
C GLY A 20 6.28 -3.77 10.39
N GLY A 21 6.55 -4.49 11.50
CA GLY A 21 7.71 -5.40 11.58
C GLY A 21 7.71 -6.53 10.54
N ALA A 22 6.53 -6.90 10.02
CA ALA A 22 6.39 -7.90 8.95
C ALA A 22 6.51 -7.31 7.53
N ILE A 23 6.48 -5.98 7.39
CA ILE A 23 6.51 -5.28 6.09
C ILE A 23 7.94 -4.85 5.81
N LYS A 24 8.66 -5.67 5.06
CA LYS A 24 10.09 -5.51 4.75
C LYS A 24 10.35 -5.60 3.25
N GLY A 25 11.34 -4.83 2.76
CA GLY A 25 11.71 -4.80 1.35
C GLY A 25 10.64 -4.14 0.48
N ALA A 26 10.44 -4.64 -0.75
CA ALA A 26 9.41 -4.18 -1.68
C ALA A 26 8.03 -4.78 -1.36
N HIS A 27 7.61 -4.67 -0.09
CA HIS A 27 6.34 -5.13 0.43
C HIS A 27 5.63 -3.92 1.07
N ILE A 28 4.35 -3.72 0.77
CA ILE A 28 3.52 -2.66 1.35
C ILE A 28 2.21 -3.26 1.85
N ASP A 29 1.63 -2.67 2.89
CA ASP A 29 0.28 -2.97 3.33
C ASP A 29 -0.63 -1.78 3.02
N LEU A 30 -1.86 -2.06 2.62
CA LEU A 30 -2.82 -1.05 2.17
C LEU A 30 -3.97 -1.01 3.18
N ALA A 31 -4.27 0.19 3.69
CA ALA A 31 -5.38 0.38 4.62
C ALA A 31 -6.73 0.31 3.89
N PHE A 32 -7.71 -0.36 4.51
CA PHE A 32 -9.08 -0.42 4.00
C PHE A 32 -10.06 -0.27 5.16
N ASP A 33 -11.23 0.33 4.90
CA ASP A 33 -12.25 0.56 5.92
C ASP A 33 -12.94 -0.72 6.44
N SER A 34 -12.77 -1.84 5.73
CA SER A 34 -13.33 -3.12 6.15
C SER A 34 -12.48 -4.31 5.73
N ALA A 35 -12.54 -5.37 6.53
CA ALA A 35 -11.92 -6.64 6.20
C ALA A 35 -12.47 -7.25 4.89
N GLY A 36 -13.74 -7.01 4.57
CA GLY A 36 -14.34 -7.45 3.31
C GLY A 36 -13.72 -6.77 2.09
N ALA A 37 -13.46 -5.47 2.16
CA ALA A 37 -12.77 -4.73 1.10
C ALA A 37 -11.32 -5.22 0.94
N ALA A 38 -10.59 -5.38 2.04
CA ALA A 38 -9.22 -5.91 2.02
C ALA A 38 -9.14 -7.31 1.39
N ARG A 39 -10.06 -8.23 1.77
CA ARG A 39 -10.12 -9.58 1.18
C ARG A 39 -10.44 -9.56 -0.31
N ARG A 40 -11.37 -8.69 -0.75
CA ARG A 40 -11.69 -8.53 -2.17
C ARG A 40 -10.52 -7.95 -2.96
N HIS A 41 -9.74 -7.04 -2.37
CA HIS A 41 -8.55 -6.52 -3.02
C HIS A 41 -7.48 -7.62 -3.18
N GLY A 42 -7.27 -8.41 -2.13
CA GLY A 42 -6.36 -9.56 -2.12
C GLY A 42 -4.88 -9.19 -2.14
N ARG A 43 -4.01 -10.18 -1.88
CA ARG A 43 -2.55 -10.03 -1.99
C ARG A 43 -2.12 -10.25 -3.44
N LYS A 44 -1.36 -9.31 -3.99
CA LYS A 44 -0.92 -9.35 -5.38
C LYS A 44 0.31 -8.48 -5.58
N ARG A 45 1.08 -8.80 -6.61
CA ARG A 45 2.16 -7.92 -7.08
C ARG A 45 1.54 -6.90 -8.03
N VAL A 46 1.80 -5.63 -7.75
CA VAL A 46 1.31 -4.49 -8.53
C VAL A 46 2.44 -3.51 -8.77
N LYS A 47 2.27 -2.64 -9.76
CA LYS A 47 3.18 -1.51 -9.96
C LYS A 47 2.88 -0.42 -8.93
N VAL A 48 3.95 0.13 -8.37
CA VAL A 48 3.91 1.24 -7.39
C VAL A 48 4.86 2.31 -7.89
N TRP A 49 4.40 3.55 -7.88
CA TRP A 49 5.19 4.72 -8.24
C TRP A 49 5.38 5.58 -7.00
N ILE A 50 6.63 5.96 -6.74
CA ILE A 50 6.97 6.97 -5.72
C ILE A 50 6.93 8.33 -6.40
N LEU A 51 6.14 9.23 -5.83
CA LEU A 51 5.79 10.53 -6.41
C LEU A 51 6.47 11.65 -5.62
N GLY A 52 7.81 11.62 -5.54
CA GLY A 52 8.62 12.56 -4.76
C GLY A 52 8.97 12.06 -3.36
#